data_AF-A0AAW2VQM2-F1
#
_entry.id   AF-A0AAW2VQM2-F1
#
_cell.length_a   1.000
_cell.length_b   1.000
_cell.length_c   1.000
_cell.angle_alpha   90.00
_cell.angle_beta   90.00
_cell.angle_gamma   90.00
#
_symmetry.space_group_name_H-M   'P 1'
#
loop_
_entity.id
_entity.type
_entity.pdbx_description
1 polymer ?
#
loop_
_entity_poly.entity_id
_entity_poly.type
_entity_poly.pdbx_seq_one_letter_code
_entity_poly.pdbx_strand_id
1 'polypeptide(L)'
;MIEFSKLFVLIQSCNFHDNRLQTDGYYGGVRLLMAICRIFHRHCKDNGISLHERNFTLSYDTNIPRQTGLSGSSAIVCAALSCLLDFYQVRNLIKVEVRPNLILNAEKELGIVAGLQDRVAQVYGGLVYMDFDKKRMEELGHGEYTVMDLNLLPPLYLIYAENPSDSGKANVWRRGSWSSKHRDGRIADGLVLQQSLRAVEALLLYSVLKDLLKQSLWRMHAKQLVLPSSRFKSCRLF
;
A
#
# COMPACT_ATOMS: atom_id res chain seq x y z
N MET A 1 16.45 -6.03 6.47
CA MET A 1 15.15 -6.65 6.10
C MET A 1 14.06 -5.79 6.71
N ILE A 2 13.25 -5.08 5.91
CA ILE A 2 12.06 -4.40 6.44
C ILE A 2 11.05 -5.51 6.71
N GLU A 3 11.08 -6.06 7.91
CA GLU A 3 10.07 -7.01 8.38
C GLU A 3 8.74 -6.26 8.52
N PHE A 4 7.84 -6.44 7.55
CA PHE A 4 6.43 -6.04 7.66
C PHE A 4 5.68 -6.84 8.76
N SER A 5 6.35 -7.79 9.41
CA SER A 5 5.88 -8.63 10.52
C SER A 5 6.08 -8.01 11.91
N LYS A 6 6.72 -6.84 12.05
CA LYS A 6 6.88 -6.16 13.35
C LYS A 6 6.22 -4.78 13.37
N LEU A 7 4.93 -4.70 13.03
CA LEU A 7 4.09 -3.69 13.68
C LEU A 7 3.64 -4.30 15.02
N PHE A 8 4.42 -4.06 16.08
CA PHE A 8 3.96 -4.40 17.43
C PHE A 8 2.89 -3.40 17.84
N VAL A 9 1.64 -3.84 17.85
CA VAL A 9 0.57 -3.16 18.58
C VAL A 9 0.70 -3.62 20.03
N LEU A 10 1.49 -2.89 20.82
CA LEU A 10 1.65 -3.12 22.24
C LEU A 10 0.48 -2.47 23.00
N ILE A 11 -0.23 -3.27 23.79
CA ILE A 11 -1.07 -2.77 24.88
C ILE A 11 -0.11 -2.43 26.04
N GLN A 12 0.55 -1.27 26.00
CA GLN A 12 1.15 -0.64 27.19
C GLN A 12 1.62 0.81 26.93
N SER A 13 1.75 1.55 28.02
CA SER A 13 1.78 3.02 28.20
C SER A 13 2.88 3.79 27.44
N CYS A 14 2.50 5.00 27.04
CA CYS A 14 3.25 5.98 26.24
C CYS A 14 4.67 6.29 26.72
N ASN A 15 5.62 6.33 25.78
CA ASN A 15 6.76 7.24 25.81
C ASN A 15 6.66 8.16 24.58
N PHE A 16 6.58 9.47 24.84
CA PHE A 16 6.33 10.49 23.83
C PHE A 16 7.67 10.94 23.21
N HIS A 17 7.81 10.83 21.88
CA HIS A 17 8.98 11.35 21.16
C HIS A 17 8.66 12.71 20.52
N ASP A 18 9.26 13.75 21.08
CA ASP A 18 9.01 15.19 20.84
C ASP A 18 9.25 15.65 19.38
N ASN A 19 10.11 14.96 18.63
CA ASN A 19 10.49 15.36 17.27
C ASN A 19 9.39 15.14 16.19
N ARG A 20 8.30 14.43 16.48
CA ARG A 20 7.25 14.11 15.49
C ARG A 20 6.18 15.20 15.32
N LEU A 21 6.06 16.12 16.29
CA LEU A 21 4.98 17.12 16.31
C LEU A 21 5.14 18.24 15.26
N GLN A 22 6.37 18.58 14.88
CA GLN A 22 6.63 19.73 14.01
C GLN A 22 6.21 19.51 12.54
N THR A 23 6.07 18.26 12.08
CA THR A 23 5.75 17.94 10.67
C THR A 23 4.37 17.32 10.47
N ASP A 24 3.80 16.69 11.50
CA ASP A 24 2.62 15.82 11.37
C ASP A 24 1.32 16.41 11.92
N GLY A 25 1.41 17.58 12.57
CA GLY A 25 0.35 18.07 13.45
C GLY A 25 0.16 17.17 14.67
N TYR A 26 -0.73 17.58 15.57
CA TYR A 26 -0.89 16.92 16.89
C TYR A 26 -1.39 15.47 16.84
N TYR A 27 -1.91 14.98 15.70
CA TYR A 27 -2.58 13.68 15.60
C TYR A 27 -1.87 12.61 14.76
N GLY A 28 -0.81 12.96 14.01
CA GLY A 28 0.06 12.02 13.29
C GLY A 28 -0.62 10.78 12.69
N GLY A 29 -0.09 9.58 12.97
CA GLY A 29 -0.69 8.31 12.58
C GLY A 29 -1.87 7.84 13.46
N VAL A 30 -2.14 8.51 14.59
CA VAL A 30 -3.29 8.16 15.46
C VAL A 30 -4.61 8.34 14.72
N ARG A 31 -4.72 9.36 13.85
CA ARG A 31 -5.90 9.56 13.01
C ARG A 31 -6.18 8.36 12.08
N LEU A 32 -5.13 7.67 11.62
CA LEU A 32 -5.26 6.48 10.76
C LEU A 32 -5.90 5.33 11.55
N LEU A 33 -5.46 5.14 12.80
CA LEU A 33 -6.02 4.17 13.73
C LEU A 33 -7.51 4.46 14.03
N MET A 34 -7.84 5.72 14.30
CA MET A 34 -9.23 6.14 14.55
C MET A 34 -10.12 5.89 13.32
N ALA A 35 -9.64 6.25 12.13
CA ALA A 35 -10.38 6.06 10.89
C ALA A 35 -10.68 4.57 10.64
N ILE A 36 -9.69 3.68 10.77
CA ILE A 36 -9.92 2.25 10.52
C ILE A 36 -10.85 1.62 11.56
N CYS A 37 -10.77 2.00 12.84
CA CYS A 37 -11.73 1.54 13.85
C CYS A 37 -13.17 1.91 13.45
N ARG A 38 -13.39 3.15 13.00
CA ARG A 38 -14.71 3.60 12.53
C ARG A 38 -15.17 2.87 11.26
N ILE A 39 -14.29 2.70 10.26
CA ILE A 39 -14.61 1.93 9.05
C ILE A 39 -14.97 0.50 9.39
N PHE A 40 -14.15 -0.17 10.20
CA PHE A 40 -14.33 -1.55 10.60
C PHE A 40 -15.64 -1.75 11.35
N HIS A 41 -15.92 -0.90 12.34
CA HIS A 41 -17.16 -0.97 13.11
C HIS A 41 -18.40 -0.76 12.23
N ARG A 42 -18.36 0.24 11.34
CA ARG A 42 -19.43 0.46 10.35
C ARG A 42 -19.62 -0.75 9.43
N HIS A 43 -18.54 -1.31 8.89
CA HIS A 43 -18.61 -2.50 8.05
C HIS A 43 -19.24 -3.68 8.78
N CYS A 44 -18.84 -3.94 10.03
CA CYS A 44 -19.42 -5.01 10.84
C CYS A 44 -20.91 -4.78 11.07
N LYS A 45 -21.31 -3.56 11.44
CA LYS A 45 -22.72 -3.18 11.63
C LYS A 45 -23.54 -3.38 10.35
N ASP A 46 -23.05 -2.90 9.21
CA ASP A 46 -23.75 -2.96 7.92
C ASP A 46 -23.90 -4.40 7.40
N ASN A 47 -23.01 -5.31 7.83
CA ASN A 47 -23.02 -6.73 7.43
C ASN A 47 -23.54 -7.67 8.54
N GLY A 48 -24.12 -7.14 9.62
CA GLY A 48 -24.67 -7.94 10.71
C GLY A 48 -23.64 -8.77 11.49
N ILE A 49 -22.36 -8.37 11.47
CA ILE A 49 -21.28 -9.02 12.22
C ILE A 49 -21.32 -8.49 13.66
N SER A 50 -21.63 -9.38 14.61
CA SER A 50 -21.64 -9.06 16.04
C SER A 50 -20.22 -8.92 16.59
N LEU A 51 -19.96 -7.84 17.31
CA LEU A 51 -18.71 -7.56 17.99
C LEU A 51 -18.95 -7.61 19.50
N HIS A 52 -18.01 -8.16 20.27
CA HIS A 52 -18.11 -8.16 21.73
C HIS A 52 -17.71 -6.80 22.35
N GLU A 53 -18.16 -6.53 23.58
CA GLU A 53 -17.94 -5.24 24.28
C GLU A 53 -16.58 -5.13 25.01
N ARG A 54 -15.61 -6.01 24.72
CA ARG A 54 -14.27 -5.94 25.36
C ARG A 54 -13.51 -4.69 24.92
N ASN A 55 -12.90 -4.01 25.89
CA ASN A 55 -12.01 -2.88 25.65
C ASN A 55 -10.65 -3.31 25.11
N PHE A 56 -9.97 -2.40 24.41
CA PHE A 56 -8.60 -2.57 23.95
C PHE A 56 -7.86 -1.23 23.90
N THR A 57 -6.54 -1.28 23.82
CA THR A 57 -5.68 -0.14 23.53
C THR A 57 -4.95 -0.41 22.22
N LEU A 58 -4.93 0.57 21.32
CA LEU A 58 -4.27 0.45 20.03
C LEU A 58 -3.11 1.46 19.97
N SER A 59 -1.90 0.94 19.77
CA SER A 59 -0.68 1.72 19.57
C SER A 59 0.01 1.26 18.29
N TYR A 60 0.95 2.04 17.77
CA TYR A 60 1.73 1.65 16.61
C TYR A 60 3.17 2.15 16.74
N ASP A 61 4.10 1.34 16.25
CA ASP A 61 5.47 1.75 15.94
C ASP A 61 5.85 1.21 14.56
N THR A 62 6.67 1.95 13.81
CA THR A 62 7.03 1.56 12.45
C THR A 62 8.46 1.98 12.11
N ASN A 63 9.15 1.09 11.41
CA ASN A 63 10.46 1.34 10.81
C ASN A 63 10.36 1.77 9.34
N ILE A 64 9.15 1.91 8.77
CA ILE A 64 8.97 2.33 7.38
C ILE A 64 9.29 3.82 7.29
N PRO A 65 10.37 4.21 6.58
CA PRO A 65 10.74 5.61 6.45
C PRO A 65 9.68 6.39 5.68
N ARG A 66 9.36 7.60 6.13
CA ARG A 66 8.35 8.45 5.50
C ARG A 66 8.74 8.85 4.08
N GLN A 67 7.72 9.03 3.24
CA GLN A 67 7.83 9.52 1.85
C GLN A 67 8.71 8.67 0.92
N THR A 68 9.15 7.48 1.31
CA THR A 68 10.04 6.61 0.52
C THR A 68 9.34 5.79 -0.57
N GLY A 69 8.04 6.01 -0.80
CA GLY A 69 7.25 5.20 -1.73
C GLY A 69 6.95 3.79 -1.22
N LEU A 70 7.21 3.48 0.05
CA LEU A 70 6.98 2.17 0.68
C LEU A 70 5.61 2.02 1.36
N SER A 71 4.67 2.91 1.04
CA SER A 71 3.29 2.88 1.52
C SER A 71 3.10 2.78 3.05
N GLY A 72 3.85 3.58 3.81
CA GLY A 72 3.81 3.55 5.27
C GLY A 72 2.44 3.86 5.90
N SER A 73 1.62 4.74 5.31
CA SER A 73 0.30 5.08 5.87
C SER A 73 -0.65 3.89 5.83
N SER A 74 -0.71 3.20 4.71
CA SER A 74 -1.60 2.06 4.52
C SER A 74 -1.12 0.83 5.27
N ALA A 75 0.20 0.68 5.46
CA ALA A 75 0.76 -0.38 6.29
C ALA A 75 0.26 -0.28 7.74
N ILE A 76 0.22 0.95 8.31
CA ILE A 76 -0.32 1.18 9.66
C ILE A 76 -1.80 0.79 9.71
N VAL A 77 -2.60 1.25 8.73
CA VAL A 77 -4.03 0.96 8.65
C VAL A 77 -4.29 -0.54 8.46
N CYS A 78 -3.51 -1.21 7.61
CA CYS A 78 -3.61 -2.65 7.33
C CYS A 78 -3.31 -3.49 8.57
N ALA A 79 -2.23 -3.17 9.28
CA ALA A 79 -1.87 -3.87 10.50
C ALA A 79 -2.90 -3.64 11.63
N ALA A 80 -3.43 -2.42 11.76
CA ALA A 80 -4.53 -2.14 12.68
C ALA A 80 -5.79 -2.94 12.34
N LEU A 81 -6.18 -3.01 11.06
CA LEU A 81 -7.28 -3.87 10.61
C LEU A 81 -7.02 -5.33 10.97
N SER A 82 -5.80 -5.84 10.73
CA SER A 82 -5.42 -7.21 11.10
C SER A 82 -5.62 -7.47 12.59
N CYS A 83 -5.18 -6.54 13.45
CA CYS A 83 -5.39 -6.65 14.90
C CYS A 83 -6.87 -6.66 15.29
N LEU A 84 -7.71 -5.83 14.65
CA LEU A 84 -9.15 -5.82 14.90
C LEU A 84 -9.82 -7.14 14.49
N LEU A 85 -9.44 -7.69 13.33
CA LEU A 85 -9.96 -8.98 12.86
C LEU A 85 -9.66 -10.12 13.85
N ASP A 86 -8.45 -10.13 14.44
CA ASP A 86 -8.03 -11.15 15.39
C ASP A 86 -8.62 -10.92 16.78
N PHE A 87 -8.64 -9.67 17.25
CA PHE A 87 -9.19 -9.29 18.55
C PHE A 87 -10.68 -9.66 18.65
N TYR A 88 -11.46 -9.35 17.62
CA TYR A 88 -12.89 -9.67 17.54
C TYR A 88 -13.17 -11.07 17.01
N GLN A 89 -12.16 -11.81 16.55
CA GLN A 89 -12.29 -13.17 16.00
C GLN A 89 -13.24 -13.25 14.78
N VAL A 90 -13.20 -12.22 13.92
CA VAL A 90 -14.09 -12.10 12.73
C VAL A 90 -13.33 -12.25 11.41
N ARG A 91 -12.07 -12.68 11.45
CA ARG A 91 -11.21 -12.80 10.25
C ARG A 91 -11.86 -13.65 9.14
N ASN A 92 -12.52 -14.73 9.50
CA ASN A 92 -13.24 -15.62 8.57
C ASN A 92 -14.53 -15.01 8.02
N LEU A 93 -15.13 -14.04 8.71
CA LEU A 93 -16.38 -13.37 8.29
C LEU A 93 -16.11 -12.26 7.27
N ILE A 94 -14.94 -11.64 7.33
CA ILE A 94 -14.53 -10.59 6.40
C ILE A 94 -13.57 -11.18 5.37
N LYS A 95 -14.12 -11.46 4.18
CA LYS A 95 -13.42 -12.00 3.01
C LYS A 95 -12.15 -11.19 2.68
N VAL A 96 -11.09 -11.87 2.26
CA VAL A 96 -9.76 -11.27 2.07
C VAL A 96 -9.75 -10.21 0.96
N GLU A 97 -10.59 -10.38 -0.05
CA GLU A 97 -10.81 -9.48 -1.18
C GLU A 97 -11.44 -8.14 -0.77
N VAL A 98 -12.17 -8.12 0.35
CA VAL A 98 -12.86 -6.92 0.87
C VAL A 98 -11.94 -6.04 1.72
N ARG A 99 -10.97 -6.65 2.41
CA ARG A 99 -10.08 -5.96 3.36
C ARG A 99 -9.29 -4.78 2.75
N PRO A 100 -8.74 -4.87 1.51
CA PRO A 100 -8.07 -3.74 0.87
C PRO A 100 -8.95 -2.50 0.74
N ASN A 101 -10.25 -2.69 0.48
CA ASN A 101 -11.20 -1.59 0.39
C ASN A 101 -11.48 -0.94 1.74
N LEU A 102 -11.52 -1.70 2.83
CA LEU A 102 -11.67 -1.14 4.18
C LEU A 102 -10.49 -0.21 4.52
N ILE A 103 -9.28 -0.64 4.19
CA ILE A 103 -8.05 0.14 4.38
C ILE A 103 -8.10 1.42 3.54
N LEU A 104 -8.42 1.30 2.25
CA LEU A 104 -8.54 2.45 1.35
C LEU A 104 -9.63 3.43 1.80
N ASN A 105 -10.76 2.93 2.31
CA ASN A 105 -11.87 3.77 2.78
C ASN A 105 -11.48 4.55 4.04
N ALA A 106 -10.67 3.97 4.94
CA ALA A 106 -10.18 4.68 6.12
C ALA A 106 -9.28 5.87 5.73
N GLU A 107 -8.45 5.69 4.71
CA GLU A 107 -7.61 6.78 4.21
C GLU A 107 -8.41 7.83 3.44
N LYS A 108 -9.40 7.42 2.65
CA LYS A 108 -10.34 8.34 1.97
C LYS A 108 -11.11 9.20 2.98
N GLU A 109 -11.50 8.64 4.13
CA GLU A 109 -12.17 9.38 5.20
C GLU A 109 -11.31 10.53 5.74
N LEU A 110 -9.99 10.38 5.68
CA LEU A 110 -9.00 11.40 6.07
C LEU A 110 -8.59 12.31 4.91
N GLY A 111 -9.27 12.23 3.76
CA GLY A 111 -8.96 13.00 2.56
C GLY A 111 -7.70 12.55 1.81
N ILE A 112 -7.14 11.37 2.14
CA ILE A 112 -5.94 10.86 1.50
C ILE A 112 -6.30 10.27 0.13
N VAL A 113 -5.67 10.81 -0.91
CA VAL A 113 -5.83 10.36 -2.30
C VAL A 113 -4.89 9.19 -2.57
N ALA A 114 -5.45 7.98 -2.67
CA ALA A 114 -4.69 6.75 -2.91
C ALA A 114 -5.39 5.78 -3.86
N GLY A 115 -4.60 4.83 -4.39
CA GLY A 115 -5.08 3.66 -5.13
C GLY A 115 -5.13 2.40 -4.27
N LEU A 116 -5.61 1.29 -4.85
CA LEU A 116 -5.86 0.04 -4.13
C LEU A 116 -4.63 -0.89 -4.04
N GLN A 117 -3.65 -0.72 -4.94
CA GLN A 117 -2.50 -1.62 -5.15
C GLN A 117 -1.74 -1.97 -3.86
N ASP A 118 -1.24 -0.97 -3.14
CA ASP A 118 -0.49 -1.17 -1.91
C ASP A 118 -1.29 -1.96 -0.85
N ARG A 119 -2.61 -1.70 -0.77
CA ARG A 119 -3.49 -2.33 0.22
C ARG A 119 -3.70 -3.79 -0.10
N VAL A 120 -3.81 -4.13 -1.39
CA VAL A 120 -3.88 -5.53 -1.84
C VAL A 120 -2.56 -6.23 -1.51
N ALA A 121 -1.41 -5.64 -1.86
CA ALA A 121 -0.11 -6.22 -1.55
C ALA A 121 0.09 -6.47 -0.05
N GLN A 122 -0.31 -5.52 0.80
CA GLN A 122 -0.19 -5.63 2.25
C GLN A 122 -1.12 -6.67 2.87
N VAL A 123 -2.36 -6.80 2.36
CA VAL A 123 -3.33 -7.77 2.87
C VAL A 123 -2.98 -9.21 2.49
N TYR A 124 -2.55 -9.42 1.24
CA TYR A 124 -2.25 -10.75 0.71
C TYR A 124 -0.85 -11.22 1.08
N GLY A 125 0.10 -10.28 1.18
CA GLY A 125 1.51 -10.60 1.32
C GLY A 125 2.09 -11.28 0.08
N GLY A 126 3.41 -11.49 0.08
CA GLY A 126 4.11 -12.18 -1.00
C GLY A 126 4.04 -11.45 -2.34
N LEU A 127 3.95 -12.21 -3.43
CA LEU A 127 3.83 -11.71 -4.80
C LEU A 127 2.39 -11.86 -5.28
N VAL A 128 1.79 -10.77 -5.76
CA VAL A 128 0.36 -10.75 -6.12
C VAL A 128 0.17 -10.10 -7.48
N TYR A 129 -0.50 -10.81 -8.37
CA TYR A 129 -1.07 -10.24 -9.59
C TYR A 129 -2.44 -9.62 -9.28
N MET A 130 -2.65 -8.40 -9.74
CA MET A 130 -3.86 -7.62 -9.43
C MET A 130 -4.54 -7.17 -10.72
N ASP A 131 -5.79 -7.57 -10.90
CA ASP A 131 -6.65 -7.10 -11.98
C ASP A 131 -7.76 -6.21 -11.40
N PHE A 132 -7.78 -4.96 -11.86
CA PHE A 132 -8.76 -3.93 -11.47
C PHE A 132 -9.72 -3.61 -12.61
N ASP A 133 -10.06 -4.59 -13.46
CA ASP A 133 -11.08 -4.44 -14.50
C ASP A 133 -12.32 -3.72 -13.98
N LYS A 134 -12.77 -2.72 -14.74
CA LYS A 134 -13.82 -1.80 -14.29
C LYS A 134 -15.14 -2.52 -14.07
N LYS A 135 -15.50 -3.43 -14.97
CA LYS A 135 -16.78 -4.16 -14.90
C LYS A 135 -16.80 -5.05 -13.67
N ARG A 136 -15.73 -5.80 -13.42
CA ARG A 136 -15.59 -6.64 -12.22
C ARG A 136 -15.61 -5.81 -10.93
N MET A 137 -14.90 -4.69 -10.91
CA MET A 137 -14.91 -3.78 -9.76
C MET A 137 -16.31 -3.23 -9.47
N GLU A 138 -17.11 -2.95 -10.50
CA GLU A 138 -18.50 -2.48 -10.36
C GLU A 138 -19.46 -3.61 -9.89
N GLU A 139 -19.26 -4.83 -10.39
CA GLU A 139 -20.11 -5.99 -10.05
C GLU A 139 -19.80 -6.58 -8.66
N LEU A 140 -18.53 -6.69 -8.30
CA LEU A 140 -18.07 -7.37 -7.08
C LEU A 140 -17.65 -6.40 -5.96
N GLY A 141 -17.40 -5.13 -6.29
CA GLY A 141 -16.86 -4.13 -5.36
C GLY A 141 -15.36 -4.28 -5.07
N HIS A 142 -14.68 -5.23 -5.73
CA HIS A 142 -13.24 -5.48 -5.61
C HIS A 142 -12.67 -6.05 -6.90
N GLY A 143 -11.33 -6.09 -6.99
CA GLY A 143 -10.60 -6.65 -8.12
C GLY A 143 -10.38 -8.15 -7.97
N GLU A 144 -9.73 -8.74 -8.96
CA GLU A 144 -9.25 -10.12 -8.90
C GLU A 144 -7.77 -10.13 -8.48
N TYR A 145 -7.46 -10.89 -7.44
CA TYR A 145 -6.14 -10.90 -6.81
C TYR A 145 -5.60 -12.32 -6.77
N THR A 146 -4.53 -12.58 -7.52
CA THR A 146 -3.93 -13.92 -7.65
C THR A 146 -2.56 -13.93 -6.98
N VAL A 147 -2.40 -14.74 -5.94
CA VAL A 147 -1.09 -14.97 -5.31
C VAL A 147 -0.22 -15.79 -6.28
N MET A 148 1.01 -15.34 -6.48
CA MET A 148 2.00 -15.97 -7.36
C MET A 148 3.15 -16.53 -6.54
N ASP A 149 3.90 -17.48 -7.13
CA ASP A 149 5.08 -18.05 -6.50
C ASP A 149 6.20 -17.00 -6.39
N LEU A 150 6.72 -16.80 -5.18
CA LEU A 150 7.83 -15.90 -4.89
C LEU A 150 9.13 -16.33 -5.58
N ASN A 151 9.30 -17.63 -5.87
CA ASN A 151 10.49 -18.16 -6.54
C ASN A 151 10.61 -17.70 -8.00
N LEU A 152 9.56 -17.09 -8.56
CA LEU A 152 9.59 -16.45 -9.88
C LEU A 152 10.40 -15.15 -9.86
N LEU A 153 10.62 -14.56 -8.69
CA LEU A 153 11.34 -13.30 -8.58
C LEU A 153 12.85 -13.49 -8.75
N PRO A 154 13.53 -12.63 -9.53
CA PRO A 154 14.97 -12.56 -9.55
C PRO A 154 15.49 -12.02 -8.21
N PRO A 155 16.78 -12.15 -7.89
CA PRO A 155 17.36 -11.46 -6.74
C PRO A 155 17.09 -9.94 -6.81
N LEU A 156 16.45 -9.39 -5.78
CA LEU A 156 16.08 -7.97 -5.70
C LEU A 156 16.95 -7.22 -4.69
N TYR A 157 17.24 -5.96 -5.00
CA TYR A 157 17.97 -5.03 -4.14
C TYR A 157 17.10 -3.83 -3.82
N LEU A 158 16.97 -3.50 -2.53
CA LEU A 158 16.37 -2.26 -2.08
C LEU A 158 17.44 -1.19 -1.99
N ILE A 159 17.25 -0.08 -2.70
CA ILE A 159 18.09 1.12 -2.59
C ILE A 159 17.15 2.28 -2.27
N TYR A 160 17.39 3.01 -1.18
CA TYR A 160 16.55 4.15 -0.79
C TYR A 160 17.38 5.35 -0.34
N ALA A 161 16.80 6.54 -0.52
CA ALA A 161 17.35 7.82 -0.07
C ALA A 161 16.59 8.30 1.18
N GLU A 162 17.31 8.93 2.11
CA GLU A 162 16.73 9.37 3.39
C GLU A 162 15.79 10.60 3.29
N ASN A 163 15.79 11.33 2.17
CA ASN A 163 14.92 12.50 1.93
C ASN A 163 14.29 12.48 0.52
N PRO A 164 13.17 11.77 0.32
CA PRO A 164 12.45 11.76 -0.96
C PRO A 164 11.50 12.95 -1.12
N SER A 165 11.13 13.25 -2.37
CA SER A 165 10.14 14.29 -2.71
C SER A 165 8.68 13.82 -2.52
N ASP A 166 7.76 14.79 -2.38
CA ASP A 166 6.35 14.57 -2.01
C ASP A 166 5.53 13.81 -3.08
N SER A 167 5.08 12.60 -2.74
CA SER A 167 4.32 11.69 -3.61
C SER A 167 2.84 12.07 -3.80
N GLY A 168 2.27 12.92 -2.93
CA GLY A 168 0.86 13.31 -3.00
C GLY A 168 0.51 14.01 -4.33
N LYS A 169 1.44 14.81 -4.86
CA LYS A 169 1.28 15.58 -6.10
C LYS A 169 1.15 14.68 -7.34
N ALA A 170 1.85 13.54 -7.37
CA ALA A 170 1.82 12.62 -8.50
C ALA A 170 0.47 11.90 -8.65
N ASN A 171 -0.17 11.55 -7.53
CA ASN A 171 -1.50 10.89 -7.54
C ASN A 171 -2.62 11.86 -7.94
N VAL A 172 -2.55 13.10 -7.48
CA VAL A 172 -3.50 14.16 -7.85
C VAL A 172 -3.38 14.49 -9.34
N TRP A 173 -2.16 14.61 -9.87
CA TRP A 173 -1.92 14.88 -11.29
C TRP A 173 -2.48 13.77 -12.20
N ARG A 174 -2.24 12.49 -11.86
CA ARG A 174 -2.79 11.35 -12.64
C ARG A 174 -4.33 11.37 -12.69
N ARG A 175 -4.98 11.61 -11.56
CA ARG A 175 -6.46 11.71 -11.50
C ARG A 175 -6.98 12.89 -12.34
N GLY A 176 -6.29 14.03 -12.28
CA GLY A 176 -6.62 15.20 -13.08
C GLY A 176 -6.57 14.91 -14.59
N SER A 177 -5.50 14.25 -15.05
CA SER A 177 -5.30 13.85 -16.46
C SER A 177 -6.40 12.92 -16.99
N TRP A 178 -6.87 11.99 -16.15
CA TRP A 178 -7.95 11.07 -16.51
C TRP A 178 -9.30 11.78 -16.70
N SER A 179 -9.65 12.67 -15.76
CA SER A 179 -10.90 13.44 -15.81
C SER A 179 -10.95 14.41 -17.01
N SER A 180 -9.80 14.83 -17.53
CA SER A 180 -9.70 15.81 -18.63
C SER A 180 -9.56 15.20 -20.03
N LYS A 181 -9.76 13.88 -20.20
CA LYS A 181 -9.72 13.17 -21.51
C LYS A 181 -8.42 13.37 -22.31
N HIS A 182 -7.31 13.78 -21.71
CA HIS A 182 -6.04 13.95 -22.43
C HIS A 182 -5.60 12.63 -23.10
N ARG A 183 -5.34 12.67 -24.42
CA ARG A 183 -4.91 11.49 -25.20
C ARG A 183 -3.61 10.89 -24.66
N ASP A 184 -2.65 11.74 -24.31
CA ASP A 184 -1.32 11.30 -23.86
C ASP A 184 -1.37 10.54 -22.53
N GLY A 185 -2.26 10.93 -21.61
CA GLY A 185 -2.48 10.21 -20.35
C GLY A 185 -3.01 8.79 -20.58
N ARG A 186 -3.97 8.62 -21.49
CA ARG A 186 -4.53 7.31 -21.84
C ARG A 186 -3.53 6.39 -22.55
N ILE A 187 -2.66 6.95 -23.40
CA ILE A 187 -1.59 6.19 -24.07
C ILE A 187 -0.55 5.74 -23.04
N ALA A 188 -0.12 6.63 -22.14
CA ALA A 188 0.83 6.29 -21.08
C ALA A 188 0.26 5.19 -20.15
N ASP A 189 -1.00 5.28 -19.73
CA ASP A 189 -1.64 4.26 -18.89
C ASP A 189 -1.78 2.91 -19.62
N GLY A 190 -2.15 2.93 -20.92
CA GLY A 190 -2.21 1.72 -21.74
C GLY A 190 -0.85 1.02 -21.87
N LEU A 191 0.23 1.80 -22.00
CA LEU A 191 1.60 1.27 -22.00
C LEU A 191 2.00 0.68 -20.65
N VAL A 192 1.59 1.31 -19.53
CA VAL A 192 1.84 0.76 -18.17
C VAL A 192 1.11 -0.58 -17.99
N LEU A 193 -0.14 -0.67 -18.44
CA LEU A 193 -0.91 -1.93 -18.38
C LEU A 193 -0.25 -3.02 -19.22
N GLN A 194 0.13 -2.71 -20.46
CA GLN A 194 0.84 -3.65 -21.34
C GLN A 194 2.17 -4.11 -20.73
N GLN A 195 2.94 -3.20 -20.13
CA GLN A 195 4.19 -3.56 -19.44
C GLN A 195 3.94 -4.43 -18.22
N SER A 196 2.88 -4.18 -17.47
CA SER A 196 2.50 -5.01 -16.31
C SER A 196 2.16 -6.43 -16.73
N LEU A 197 1.38 -6.61 -17.80
CA LEU A 197 1.07 -7.94 -18.36
C LEU A 197 2.33 -8.66 -18.85
N ARG A 198 3.19 -7.96 -19.60
CA ARG A 198 4.46 -8.53 -20.05
C ARG A 198 5.36 -8.90 -18.88
N ALA A 199 5.37 -8.13 -17.79
CA ALA A 199 6.14 -8.45 -16.60
C ALA A 199 5.66 -9.73 -15.93
N VAL A 200 4.34 -9.97 -15.92
CA VAL A 200 3.74 -11.23 -15.43
C VAL A 200 4.14 -12.41 -16.31
N GLU A 201 4.03 -12.28 -17.64
CA GLU A 201 4.50 -13.31 -18.58
C GLU A 201 6.01 -13.58 -18.42
N ALA A 202 6.78 -12.52 -18.17
CA ALA A 202 8.23 -12.60 -18.01
C ALA A 202 8.68 -13.16 -16.66
N LEU A 203 7.85 -13.14 -15.62
CA LEU A 203 8.12 -13.85 -14.38
C LEU A 203 8.20 -15.37 -14.61
N LEU A 204 7.55 -15.88 -15.66
CA LEU A 204 7.69 -17.28 -16.10
C LEU A 204 8.93 -17.51 -16.99
N LEU A 205 9.62 -16.45 -17.44
CA LEU A 205 10.78 -16.47 -18.35
C LEU A 205 11.82 -15.39 -17.97
N TYR A 206 12.74 -15.72 -17.07
CA TYR A 206 13.75 -14.83 -16.44
C TYR A 206 14.46 -13.83 -17.39
N SER A 207 14.79 -14.24 -18.62
CA SER A 207 15.46 -13.38 -19.61
C SER A 207 14.62 -12.16 -20.02
N VAL A 208 13.29 -12.34 -20.14
CA VAL A 208 12.35 -11.29 -20.55
C VAL A 208 12.15 -10.26 -19.43
N LEU A 209 12.23 -10.68 -18.16
CA LEU A 209 12.00 -9.81 -17.01
C LEU A 209 13.11 -8.77 -16.86
N LYS A 210 14.37 -9.19 -17.09
CA LYS A 210 15.52 -8.29 -17.06
C LYS A 210 15.44 -7.20 -18.13
N ASP A 211 14.93 -7.54 -19.31
CA ASP A 211 14.75 -6.57 -20.39
C ASP A 211 13.52 -5.69 -20.19
N LEU A 212 12.47 -6.20 -19.57
CA LEU A 212 11.32 -5.40 -19.15
C LEU A 212 11.69 -4.41 -18.06
N LEU A 213 12.44 -4.78 -17.02
CA LEU A 213 12.87 -3.85 -15.98
C LEU A 213 13.72 -2.69 -16.53
N LYS A 214 14.48 -2.91 -17.61
CA LYS A 214 15.19 -1.84 -18.33
C LYS A 214 14.26 -0.93 -19.13
N GLN A 215 13.14 -1.47 -19.62
CA GLN A 215 12.15 -0.76 -20.43
C GLN A 215 11.10 -0.04 -19.57
N SER A 216 10.70 -0.62 -18.45
CA SER A 216 9.67 -0.11 -17.55
C SER A 216 10.26 0.94 -16.61
N LEU A 217 9.68 2.13 -16.67
CA LEU A 217 9.78 3.23 -15.71
C LEU A 217 11.11 3.99 -15.59
N TRP A 218 12.30 3.38 -15.77
CA TRP A 218 13.55 4.15 -15.64
C TRP A 218 13.63 5.28 -16.69
N ARG A 219 13.29 5.01 -17.94
CA ARG A 219 13.33 6.04 -19.01
C ARG A 219 12.15 7.02 -19.00
N MET A 220 11.00 6.65 -18.42
CA MET A 220 9.79 7.49 -18.44
C MET A 220 9.74 8.50 -17.28
N HIS A 221 10.34 8.20 -16.13
CA HIS A 221 10.33 9.09 -14.95
C HIS A 221 11.71 9.63 -14.54
N ALA A 222 12.83 8.99 -14.92
CA ALA A 222 14.17 9.39 -14.44
C ALA A 222 14.82 10.52 -15.26
N LYS A 223 14.06 11.58 -15.62
CA LYS A 223 14.67 12.79 -16.22
C LYS A 223 15.30 13.74 -15.20
N GLN A 224 15.37 13.40 -13.90
CA GLN A 224 15.71 14.40 -12.87
C GLN A 224 16.52 13.91 -11.65
N LEU A 225 17.20 12.77 -11.69
CA LEU A 225 17.95 12.29 -10.52
C LEU A 225 19.38 11.89 -10.89
N VAL A 226 20.26 12.88 -10.99
CA VAL A 226 21.70 12.70 -10.72
C VAL A 226 21.89 13.12 -9.26
N LEU A 227 21.87 12.16 -8.34
CA LEU A 227 22.21 12.40 -6.93
C LEU A 227 23.55 11.72 -6.60
N PRO A 228 24.43 12.37 -5.82
CA PRO A 228 25.72 11.81 -5.46
C PRO A 228 25.57 10.50 -4.67
N SER A 229 26.47 9.54 -4.95
CA SER A 229 26.45 8.15 -4.48
C SER A 229 26.54 7.97 -2.97
N SER A 230 26.93 9.00 -2.22
CA SER A 230 27.14 8.94 -0.76
C SER A 230 25.85 8.98 0.10
N ARG A 231 24.66 9.04 -0.50
CA ARG A 231 23.36 9.16 0.22
C ARG A 231 22.44 7.94 0.15
N PHE A 232 22.90 6.83 -0.40
CA PHE A 232 22.06 5.65 -0.62
C PHE A 232 22.42 4.51 0.33
N LYS A 233 21.41 3.96 1.00
CA LYS A 233 21.51 2.69 1.74
C LYS A 233 21.01 1.56 0.84
N SER A 234 21.68 0.40 0.89
CA SER A 234 21.28 -0.79 0.12
C SER A 234 21.12 -2.03 1.00
N CYS A 235 20.17 -2.89 0.65
CA CYS A 235 19.97 -4.20 1.28
C CYS A 235 19.45 -5.20 0.23
N ARG A 236 19.94 -6.44 0.26
CA ARG A 236 19.38 -7.54 -0.52
C ARG A 236 18.05 -7.98 0.12
N LEU A 237 17.01 -8.17 -0.70
CA LEU A 237 15.67 -8.48 -0.21
C LEU A 237 15.39 -9.98 -0.14
N PHE A 238 16.00 -10.79 -1.00
CA PHE A 238 15.92 -12.26 -1.04
C PHE A 238 17.20 -12.86 -1.67
#